data_AF-A0A7S2MEV6-F1
#
_entry.id   AF-A0A7S2MEV6-F1
#
_cell.length_a   1.000
_cell.length_b   1.000
_cell.length_c   1.000
_cell.angle_alpha   90.00
_cell.angle_beta   90.00
_cell.angle_gamma   90.00
#
_symmetry.space_group_name_H-M   'P 1'
#
loop_
_entity.id
_entity.type
_entity.pdbx_description
1 polymer ?
#
loop_
_entity_poly.entity_id
_entity_poly.type
_entity_poly.pdbx_seq_one_letter_code
_entity_poly.pdbx_strand_id
1 'polypeptide(L)'
;RDNAFCEQSSYEYNGRVEQCRASSCNVALPRGSVTGSRQVAHTAKDLMSAVAQQPVTVGVHGAMGDRNAFQFYKGGILNTDCGAKVDHGVTVVGYGTDEKG
;
A
#
# COMPACT_ATOMS: atom_id res chain seq x y z
N ARG A 1 -5.53 -15.85 -1.33
CA ARG A 1 -5.55 -17.28 -0.94
C ARG A 1 -6.76 -17.99 -1.50
N ASP A 2 -7.95 -17.58 -1.08
CA ASP A 2 -9.14 -18.40 -1.33
C ASP A 2 -9.85 -18.11 -2.65
N ASN A 3 -9.51 -17.02 -3.32
CA ASN A 3 -10.06 -16.62 -4.62
C ASN A 3 -8.95 -16.34 -5.63
N ALA A 4 -9.33 -16.32 -6.92
CA ALA A 4 -8.50 -15.81 -8.01
C ALA A 4 -8.55 -14.27 -8.05
N PHE A 5 -7.57 -13.64 -8.70
CA PHE A 5 -7.57 -12.20 -8.98
C PHE A 5 -7.67 -11.97 -10.49
N CYS A 6 -8.44 -10.96 -10.87
CA CYS A 6 -8.72 -10.62 -12.27
C CYS A 6 -7.66 -9.69 -12.85
N GLU A 7 -7.49 -9.72 -14.17
CA GLU A 7 -6.76 -8.70 -14.91
C GLU A 7 -7.52 -7.36 -14.87
N GLN A 8 -6.82 -6.25 -14.72
CA GLN A 8 -7.41 -4.91 -14.70
C GLN A 8 -8.21 -4.61 -15.97
N SER A 9 -7.75 -5.05 -17.14
CA SER A 9 -8.43 -4.88 -18.43
C SER A 9 -9.80 -5.57 -18.51
N SER A 10 -10.02 -6.61 -17.70
CA SER A 10 -11.28 -7.35 -17.63
C SER A 10 -12.14 -7.00 -16.42
N TYR A 11 -11.55 -6.30 -15.45
CA TYR A 11 -12.21 -5.80 -14.24
C TYR A 11 -11.71 -4.39 -13.92
N GLU A 12 -12.25 -3.42 -14.64
CA GLU A 12 -11.84 -2.03 -14.54
C GLU A 12 -12.24 -1.37 -13.20
N TYR A 13 -11.47 -0.36 -12.81
CA TYR A 13 -11.73 0.45 -11.63
C TYR A 13 -12.74 1.57 -11.94
N ASN A 14 -13.88 1.56 -11.24
CA ASN A 14 -14.99 2.49 -11.50
C ASN A 14 -15.14 3.62 -10.45
N GLY A 15 -14.24 3.70 -9.47
CA GLY A 15 -14.28 4.73 -8.41
C GLY A 15 -15.45 4.62 -7.42
N ARG A 16 -16.22 3.52 -7.47
CA ARG A 16 -17.36 3.24 -6.59
C ARG A 16 -17.53 1.73 -6.43
N VAL A 17 -18.25 1.33 -5.39
CA VAL A 17 -18.62 -0.07 -5.18
C VAL A 17 -19.68 -0.46 -6.21
N GLU A 18 -19.44 -1.55 -6.92
CA GLU A 18 -20.37 -2.18 -7.85
C GLU A 18 -20.59 -3.65 -7.47
N GLN A 19 -21.50 -4.33 -8.18
CA GLN A 19 -21.66 -5.76 -8.00
C GLN A 19 -20.38 -6.52 -8.35
N CYS A 20 -20.09 -7.59 -7.61
CA CYS A 20 -18.93 -8.44 -7.86
C CYS A 20 -19.08 -9.16 -9.20
N ARG A 21 -18.14 -8.93 -10.13
CA ARG A 21 -18.10 -9.55 -11.47
C ARG A 21 -16.95 -10.55 -11.64
N ALA A 22 -16.43 -11.08 -10.53
CA ALA A 22 -15.27 -11.98 -10.56
C ALA A 22 -15.52 -13.28 -11.34
N SER A 23 -16.78 -13.67 -11.56
CA SER A 23 -17.15 -14.86 -12.33
C SER A 23 -17.02 -14.70 -13.85
N SER A 24 -16.93 -13.46 -14.36
CA SER A 24 -16.90 -13.16 -15.80
C SER A 24 -15.62 -12.45 -16.24
N CYS A 25 -14.63 -12.32 -15.35
CA CYS A 25 -13.36 -11.65 -15.64
C CYS A 25 -12.31 -12.63 -16.17
N ASN A 26 -11.27 -12.09 -16.80
CA ASN A 26 -10.07 -12.85 -17.11
C ASN A 26 -9.21 -12.98 -15.85
N VAL A 27 -8.78 -14.20 -15.54
CA VAL A 27 -7.98 -14.48 -14.34
C VAL A 27 -6.51 -14.12 -14.59
N ALA A 28 -5.98 -13.17 -13.83
CA ALA A 28 -4.56 -12.81 -13.79
C ALA A 28 -3.77 -13.73 -12.84
N LEU A 29 -4.32 -13.95 -11.64
CA LEU A 29 -3.72 -14.82 -10.63
C LEU A 29 -4.72 -15.91 -10.24
N PRO A 30 -4.43 -17.19 -10.53
CA PRO A 30 -5.29 -18.30 -10.14
C PRO A 30 -5.51 -18.37 -8.63
N ARG A 31 -6.64 -18.97 -8.23
CA ARG A 31 -6.92 -19.31 -6.82
C ARG A 31 -5.75 -20.13 -6.25
N GLY A 32 -5.32 -19.80 -5.02
CA GLY A 32 -4.18 -20.45 -4.37
C GLY A 32 -2.81 -19.86 -4.69
N SER A 33 -2.69 -18.98 -5.70
CA SER A 33 -1.39 -18.34 -6.04
C SER A 33 -0.82 -17.50 -4.90
N VAL A 34 -1.69 -16.85 -4.11
CA VAL A 34 -1.31 -16.19 -2.87
C VAL A 34 -1.56 -17.13 -1.71
N THR A 35 -0.51 -17.64 -1.08
CA THR A 35 -0.62 -18.67 -0.03
C THR A 35 -0.97 -18.12 1.35
N GLY A 36 -0.73 -16.83 1.60
CA GLY A 36 -1.07 -16.18 2.86
C GLY A 36 -0.66 -14.71 2.89
N SER A 37 -0.81 -14.12 4.08
CA SER A 37 -0.28 -12.80 4.42
C SER A 37 0.52 -12.89 5.72
N ARG A 38 1.43 -11.96 5.91
CA ARG A 38 2.23 -11.85 7.13
C ARG A 38 2.15 -10.44 7.68
N GLN A 39 1.82 -10.32 8.95
CA GLN A 39 1.92 -9.05 9.66
C GLN A 39 3.38 -8.81 10.05
N VAL A 40 3.87 -7.61 9.75
CA VAL A 40 5.19 -7.16 10.16
C VAL A 40 5.05 -6.47 11.52
N ALA A 41 6.01 -6.70 12.41
CA ALA A 41 6.03 -6.00 13.70
C ALA A 41 6.18 -4.49 13.48
N HIS A 42 5.61 -3.69 14.37
CA HIS A 42 5.54 -2.23 14.22
C HIS A 42 6.86 -1.55 14.62
N THR A 43 7.98 -2.01 14.08
CA THR A 43 9.30 -1.39 14.26
C THR A 43 9.90 -1.04 12.90
N ALA A 44 10.72 0.02 12.84
CA ALA A 44 11.41 0.40 11.61
C ALA A 44 12.31 -0.72 11.09
N LYS A 45 13.00 -1.43 11.98
CA LYS A 45 13.91 -2.54 11.63
C LYS A 45 13.17 -3.70 10.97
N ASP A 46 12.03 -4.10 11.53
CA ASP A 46 11.23 -5.19 10.97
C ASP A 46 10.59 -4.79 9.65
N LEU A 47 10.12 -3.54 9.54
CA LEU A 47 9.60 -3.01 8.29
C LEU A 47 10.67 -2.96 7.19
N MET A 48 11.86 -2.43 7.48
CA MET A 48 12.98 -2.42 6.54
C MET A 48 13.35 -3.84 6.10
N SER A 49 13.41 -4.78 7.05
CA SER A 49 13.71 -6.19 6.75
C SER A 49 12.65 -6.84 5.84
N ALA A 50 11.37 -6.48 6.00
CA ALA A 50 10.30 -6.96 5.13
C ALA A 50 10.33 -6.30 3.74
N VAL A 51 10.55 -4.98 3.68
CA VAL A 51 10.63 -4.21 2.43
C VAL A 51 11.81 -4.67 1.57
N ALA A 52 12.93 -5.07 2.18
CA ALA A 52 14.06 -5.63 1.47
C ALA A 52 13.76 -6.94 0.73
N GLN A 53 12.69 -7.66 1.10
CA GLN A 53 12.29 -8.91 0.48
C GLN A 53 11.20 -8.73 -0.58
N GLN A 54 10.27 -7.79 -0.35
CA GLN A 54 9.14 -7.53 -1.24
C GLN A 54 8.47 -6.20 -0.87
N PRO A 55 7.66 -5.60 -1.77
CA PRO A 55 6.81 -4.48 -1.41
C PRO A 55 5.87 -4.79 -0.24
N VAL A 56 5.70 -3.82 0.66
CA VAL A 56 4.90 -3.98 1.89
C VAL A 56 3.78 -2.94 1.93
N THR A 57 2.54 -3.38 2.13
CA THR A 57 1.41 -2.48 2.38
C THR A 57 1.48 -1.93 3.80
N VAL A 58 1.37 -0.60 3.95
CA VAL A 58 1.37 0.11 5.24
C VAL A 58 0.22 1.11 5.30
N GLY A 59 -0.20 1.44 6.52
CA GLY A 59 -1.14 2.52 6.78
C GLY A 59 -0.40 3.81 7.15
N VAL A 60 -0.86 4.94 6.62
CA VAL A 60 -0.36 6.29 6.93
C VAL A 60 -1.51 7.22 7.31
N HIS A 61 -1.17 8.35 7.94
CA HIS A 61 -2.09 9.46 8.12
C HIS A 61 -1.92 10.45 6.97
N GLY A 62 -2.84 10.42 6.02
CA GLY A 62 -2.86 11.36 4.89
C GLY A 62 -3.29 12.77 5.31
N ALA A 63 -4.18 12.88 6.30
CA ALA A 63 -4.66 14.15 6.84
C ALA A 63 -3.76 14.67 7.96
N MET A 64 -2.53 15.08 7.65
CA MET A 64 -1.55 15.59 8.62
C MET A 64 -1.99 16.90 9.32
N GLY A 65 -2.90 16.82 10.29
CA GLY A 65 -3.35 17.93 11.14
C GLY A 65 -3.58 19.25 10.39
N ASP A 66 -3.19 20.37 11.01
CA ASP A 66 -3.39 21.73 10.48
C ASP A 66 -2.47 22.09 9.28
N ARG A 67 -1.60 21.17 8.82
CA ARG A 67 -0.48 21.54 7.93
C ARG A 67 -0.61 21.06 6.48
N ASN A 68 -1.61 20.25 6.12
CA ASN A 68 -1.86 19.75 4.74
C ASN A 68 -0.58 19.28 3.99
N ALA A 69 0.46 18.86 4.72
CA ALA A 69 1.80 18.72 4.14
C ALA A 69 1.84 17.62 3.07
N PHE A 70 1.05 16.55 3.27
CA PHE A 70 0.91 15.47 2.30
C PHE A 70 0.16 15.90 1.02
N GLN A 71 -0.88 16.74 1.14
CA GLN A 71 -1.70 17.17 -0.01
C GLN A 71 -0.88 17.99 -1.02
N PHE A 72 0.00 18.86 -0.52
CA PHE A 72 0.80 19.77 -1.35
C PHE A 72 2.25 19.33 -1.51
N TYR A 73 2.60 18.13 -1.06
CA TYR A 73 3.95 17.58 -1.18
C TYR A 73 4.40 17.50 -2.65
N LYS A 74 5.62 17.96 -2.94
CA LYS A 74 6.20 17.98 -4.30
C LYS A 74 7.55 17.26 -4.41
N GLY A 75 8.26 17.02 -3.30
CA GLY A 75 9.56 16.35 -3.31
C GLY A 75 10.35 16.54 -2.01
N GLY A 76 11.46 15.82 -1.89
CA GLY A 76 12.36 15.82 -0.72
C GLY A 76 12.08 14.67 0.26
N ILE A 77 12.45 14.85 1.53
CA ILE A 77 12.03 13.99 2.63
C ILE A 77 10.96 14.74 3.41
N LEU A 78 9.76 14.17 3.50
CA LEU A 78 8.69 14.74 4.31
C LEU A 78 8.92 14.42 5.79
N ASN A 79 9.48 15.38 6.53
CA ASN A 79 9.81 15.24 7.95
C ASN A 79 8.97 16.21 8.80
N THR A 80 7.73 15.84 9.07
CA THR A 80 6.78 16.63 9.88
C THR A 80 6.05 15.71 10.84
N ASP A 81 5.53 16.27 11.95
CA ASP A 81 4.63 15.52 12.84
C ASP A 81 3.40 15.03 12.06
N CYS A 82 3.21 13.71 12.04
CA CYS A 82 2.22 13.04 11.21
C CYS A 82 1.09 12.38 12.02
N GLY A 83 1.07 12.51 13.35
CA GLY A 83 0.06 11.88 14.19
C GLY A 83 0.04 10.34 14.10
N ALA A 84 -0.99 9.72 14.67
CA ALA A 84 -1.13 8.25 14.71
C ALA A 84 -2.44 7.73 14.07
N LYS A 85 -3.24 8.62 13.47
CA LYS A 85 -4.54 8.23 12.87
C LYS A 85 -4.34 7.69 11.47
N VAL A 86 -4.29 6.38 11.32
CA VAL A 86 -4.22 5.75 9.99
C VAL A 86 -5.55 5.95 9.24
N ASP A 87 -5.49 6.55 8.06
CA ASP A 87 -6.65 6.79 7.18
C ASP A 87 -6.39 6.47 5.70
N HIS A 88 -5.16 6.13 5.33
CA HIS A 88 -4.78 5.86 3.96
C HIS A 88 -3.81 4.67 3.87
N GLY A 89 -4.06 3.78 2.91
CA GLY A 89 -3.20 2.62 2.63
C GLY A 89 -2.25 2.90 1.47
N VAL A 90 -0.96 2.66 1.67
CA VAL A 90 0.09 2.84 0.64
C VAL A 90 1.00 1.61 0.57
N THR A 91 1.81 1.53 -0.49
CA THR A 91 2.80 0.46 -0.65
C THR A 91 4.21 1.03 -0.52
N VAL A 92 4.98 0.53 0.44
CA VAL A 92 6.41 0.83 0.56
C VAL A 92 7.15 -0.07 -0.42
N VAL A 93 7.87 0.56 -1.35
CA VAL A 93 8.62 -0.12 -2.43
C VAL A 93 10.14 -0.11 -2.21
N GLY A 94 10.63 0.58 -1.18
CA GLY A 94 12.05 0.69 -0.87
C GLY A 94 12.33 1.63 0.29
N TYR A 95 13.60 1.73 0.67
CA TYR A 95 14.13 2.68 1.65
C TYR A 95 15.58 3.05 1.29
N GLY A 96 16.06 4.15 1.86
CA GLY A 96 17.42 4.64 1.66
C GLY A 96 17.65 5.90 2.49
N THR A 97 18.82 6.49 2.31
CA THR A 97 19.21 7.78 2.87
C THR A 97 19.41 8.77 1.73
N ASP A 98 19.11 10.05 1.95
CA ASP A 98 19.50 11.08 0.99
C ASP A 98 21.00 11.42 1.15
N GLU A 99 21.48 12.39 0.38
CA GLU A 99 22.89 12.82 0.42
C GLU A 99 23.28 13.46 1.77
N LYS A 100 22.31 13.88 2.59
CA LYS A 100 22.54 14.55 3.88
C LYS A 100 22.51 13.58 5.06
N GLY A 101 22.20 12.31 4.83
CA GLY A 101 22.15 11.26 5.86
C GLY A 101 20.78 11.17 6.52
#